data_AF-A0A4C1X765-F1
#
_entry.id   AF-A0A4C1X765-F1
#
_cell.length_a   1.000
_cell.length_b   1.000
_cell.length_c   1.000
_cell.angle_alpha   90.00
_cell.angle_beta   90.00
_cell.angle_gamma   90.00
#
_symmetry.space_group_name_H-M   'P 1'
#
loop_
_entity.id
_entity.type
_entity.pdbx_description
1 polymer ?
#
loop_
_entity_poly.entity_id
_entity_poly.type
_entity_poly.pdbx_seq_one_letter_code
_entity_poly.pdbx_strand_id
1 'polypeptide(L)'
;MMTVLRTIKISEISEFANDLRLCRNSEDKLNVFVKYHHLRNSSRENNLREIPASSDNRKLPAYVLELLRAKNAALRRASAYPAAEYRIRARALQRRVRARIQEIRNVN
;
A
#
# COMPACT_ATOMS: atom_id res chain seq x y z
N MET A 1 -26.04 -9.57 -2.63
CA MET A 1 -25.10 -10.71 -2.74
C MET A 1 -23.61 -10.39 -2.47
N MET A 2 -23.16 -9.12 -2.39
CA MET A 2 -21.74 -8.79 -2.14
C MET A 2 -21.26 -8.85 -0.68
N THR A 3 -22.16 -8.93 0.31
CA THR A 3 -21.79 -8.94 1.74
C THR A 3 -21.38 -10.32 2.24
N VAL A 4 -22.09 -11.37 1.83
CA VAL A 4 -21.83 -12.76 2.26
C VAL A 4 -20.47 -13.26 1.79
N LEU A 5 -20.09 -12.95 0.55
CA LEU A 5 -18.76 -13.30 0.03
C LEU A 5 -17.62 -12.55 0.74
N ARG A 6 -17.87 -11.33 1.24
CA ARG A 6 -16.88 -10.57 2.00
C ARG A 6 -16.67 -11.16 3.39
N THR A 7 -17.74 -11.59 4.07
CA THR A 7 -17.62 -12.27 5.37
C THR A 7 -16.89 -13.60 5.27
N ILE A 8 -17.16 -14.40 4.23
CA ILE A 8 -16.46 -15.69 4.00
C ILE A 8 -14.95 -15.47 3.76
N LYS A 9 -14.57 -14.46 2.98
CA LYS A 9 -13.14 -14.12 2.76
C LYS A 9 -12.45 -13.67 4.05
N ILE A 10 -13.16 -13.00 4.95
CA ILE A 10 -12.58 -12.54 6.24
C ILE A 10 -12.37 -13.73 7.19
N SER A 11 -13.29 -14.70 7.21
CA SER A 11 -13.11 -15.92 8.02
C SER A 11 -11.93 -16.77 7.54
N GLU A 12 -11.72 -16.94 6.23
CA GLU A 12 -10.57 -17.68 5.70
C GLU A 12 -9.22 -17.00 6.02
N ILE A 13 -9.19 -15.66 6.01
CA ILE A 13 -8.00 -14.89 6.42
C ILE A 13 -7.72 -15.05 7.92
N SER A 14 -8.76 -15.09 8.74
CA SER A 14 -8.61 -15.31 10.18
C SER A 14 -8.09 -16.71 10.51
N GLU A 15 -8.53 -17.71 9.74
CA GLU A 15 -8.07 -19.10 9.86
C GLU A 15 -6.60 -19.24 9.42
N PHE A 16 -6.22 -18.63 8.29
CA PHE A 16 -4.81 -18.52 7.88
C PHE A 16 -3.93 -17.89 8.97
N ALA A 17 -4.40 -16.81 9.60
CA ALA A 17 -3.64 -16.14 10.65
C ALA A 17 -3.48 -17.02 11.91
N ASN A 18 -4.49 -17.80 12.26
CA ASN A 18 -4.43 -18.76 13.37
C ASN A 18 -3.51 -19.93 13.05
N ASP A 19 -3.64 -20.55 11.88
CA ASP A 19 -2.77 -21.64 11.43
C ASP A 19 -1.29 -21.20 11.43
N LEU A 20 -1.01 -19.99 10.93
CA LEU A 20 0.34 -19.43 10.93
C LEU A 20 0.89 -19.20 12.35
N ARG A 21 0.02 -18.84 13.31
CA ARG A 21 0.40 -18.64 14.72
C ARG A 21 0.69 -19.96 15.43
N LEU A 22 0.09 -21.06 15.00
CA LEU A 22 0.27 -22.39 15.59
C LEU A 22 1.54 -23.11 15.10
N CYS A 23 2.15 -22.65 14.00
CA CYS A 23 3.40 -23.21 13.47
C CYS A 23 4.55 -23.11 14.49
N ARG A 24 5.26 -24.23 14.75
CA ARG A 24 6.41 -24.25 15.67
C ARG A 24 7.76 -24.14 14.96
N ASN A 25 7.81 -24.48 13.67
CA ASN A 25 9.04 -24.44 12.88
C ASN A 25 8.81 -23.73 11.52
N SER A 26 9.86 -23.62 10.71
CA SER A 26 9.81 -22.99 9.39
C SER A 26 9.11 -23.84 8.33
N GLU A 27 9.09 -25.16 8.49
CA GLU A 27 8.46 -26.10 7.57
C GLU A 27 6.92 -26.02 7.66
N ASP A 28 6.38 -25.98 8.88
CA ASP A 28 4.96 -25.73 9.15
C ASP A 28 4.50 -24.42 8.51
N LYS A 29 5.32 -23.36 8.64
CA LYS A 29 5.03 -22.05 8.05
C LYS A 29 4.98 -22.14 6.53
N LEU A 30 5.93 -22.82 5.91
CA LEU A 30 5.95 -23.04 4.46
C LEU A 30 4.69 -23.80 4.01
N ASN A 31 4.29 -24.84 4.75
CA ASN A 31 3.10 -25.61 4.44
C ASN A 31 1.82 -24.76 4.53
N VAL A 32 1.68 -23.92 5.56
CA VAL A 32 0.56 -22.96 5.68
C VAL A 32 0.57 -21.96 4.51
N PHE A 33 1.73 -21.44 4.10
CA PHE A 33 1.81 -20.55 2.93
C PHE A 33 1.43 -21.23 1.61
N VAL A 34 1.75 -22.52 1.44
CA VAL A 34 1.34 -23.31 0.28
C VAL A 34 -0.18 -23.54 0.31
N LYS A 35 -0.73 -23.96 1.46
CA LYS A 35 -2.17 -24.21 1.68
C LYS A 35 -3.03 -22.98 1.36
N TYR A 36 -2.60 -21.80 1.80
CA TYR A 36 -3.33 -20.53 1.63
C TYR A 36 -2.80 -19.66 0.47
N HIS A 37 -2.14 -20.27 -0.53
CA HIS A 37 -1.57 -19.55 -1.68
C HIS A 37 -2.61 -18.68 -2.43
N HIS A 38 -3.85 -19.16 -2.53
CA HIS A 38 -4.93 -18.48 -3.24
C HIS A 38 -5.32 -17.14 -2.57
N LEU A 39 -5.14 -16.99 -1.26
CA LEU A 39 -5.39 -15.73 -0.54
C LEU A 39 -4.40 -14.63 -0.98
N ARG A 40 -3.16 -14.99 -1.29
CA ARG A 40 -2.15 -14.06 -1.82
C ARG A 40 -2.55 -13.47 -3.18
N ASN A 41 -3.20 -14.28 -4.02
CA ASN A 41 -3.68 -13.86 -5.33
C ASN A 41 -4.99 -13.06 -5.24
N SER A 42 -5.88 -13.41 -4.31
CA SER A 42 -7.14 -12.69 -4.05
C SER A 42 -6.91 -11.23 -3.65
N SER A 43 -5.79 -10.91 -2.99
CA SER A 43 -5.41 -9.51 -2.72
C SER A 43 -5.15 -8.71 -4.01
N ARG A 44 -4.71 -9.34 -5.11
CA ARG A 44 -4.49 -8.65 -6.40
C ARG A 44 -5.80 -8.26 -7.08
N GLU A 45 -6.84 -9.08 -6.98
CA GLU A 45 -8.18 -8.76 -7.51
C GLU A 45 -8.85 -7.61 -6.74
N ASN A 46 -8.73 -7.58 -5.40
CA ASN A 46 -9.30 -6.51 -4.57
C ASN A 46 -8.49 -5.21 -4.60
N ASN A 47 -7.30 -5.22 -5.21
CA ASN A 47 -6.51 -4.02 -5.50
C ASN A 47 -6.91 -3.34 -6.82
N LEU A 48 -8.00 -3.77 -7.46
CA LEU A 48 -8.88 -2.84 -8.18
C LEU A 48 -9.58 -1.93 -7.16
N ARG A 49 -8.77 -1.21 -6.39
CA ARG A 49 -9.16 0.09 -5.89
C ARG A 49 -9.46 0.84 -7.16
N GLU A 50 -10.74 1.01 -7.48
CA GLU A 50 -11.18 2.07 -8.37
C GLU A 50 -10.47 3.33 -7.84
N ILE A 51 -9.36 3.67 -8.49
CA ILE A 51 -8.85 5.02 -8.46
C ILE A 51 -10.06 5.77 -8.98
N PRO A 52 -10.72 6.63 -8.18
CA PRO A 52 -11.84 7.38 -8.71
C PRO A 52 -11.27 8.06 -9.95
N ALA A 53 -11.84 7.75 -11.11
CA ALA A 53 -11.53 8.39 -12.38
C ALA A 53 -12.06 9.84 -12.39
N SER A 54 -11.97 10.52 -11.25
CA SER A 54 -11.80 11.94 -11.17
C SER A 54 -10.30 12.20 -11.26
N SER A 55 -9.73 11.97 -12.45
CA SER A 55 -8.63 12.83 -12.88
C SER A 55 -9.27 14.19 -13.15
N ASP A 56 -9.64 14.89 -12.08
CA ASP A 56 -9.82 16.32 -12.16
C ASP A 56 -8.44 16.80 -12.62
N ASN A 57 -8.32 17.12 -13.91
CA ASN A 57 -7.08 17.47 -14.60
C ASN A 57 -6.61 18.87 -14.15
N ARG A 58 -6.77 19.17 -12.86
CA ARG A 58 -6.19 20.32 -12.17
C ARG A 58 -4.69 20.16 -12.31
N LYS A 59 -4.14 20.91 -13.26
CA LYS A 59 -2.69 21.05 -13.41
C LYS A 59 -2.13 21.39 -12.03
N LEU A 60 -1.39 20.45 -11.44
CA LEU A 60 -0.75 20.69 -10.16
C LEU A 60 0.19 21.90 -10.34
N PRO A 61 0.17 22.89 -9.44
CA PRO A 61 1.11 24.00 -9.48
C PRO A 61 2.55 23.48 -9.60
N ALA A 62 3.40 24.20 -10.35
CA ALA A 62 4.76 23.76 -10.69
C ALA A 62 5.58 23.30 -9.47
N TYR A 63 5.45 24.01 -8.34
CA TYR A 63 6.11 23.66 -7.08
C TYR A 63 5.69 22.29 -6.52
N VAL A 64 4.43 21.89 -6.69
CA VAL A 64 3.95 20.57 -6.23
C VAL A 64 4.51 19.46 -7.13
N LEU A 65 4.63 19.71 -8.43
CA LEU A 65 5.26 18.77 -9.36
C LEU A 65 6.75 18.56 -9.02
N GLU A 66 7.45 19.63 -8.70
CA GLU A 66 8.85 19.58 -8.26
C GLU A 66 9.01 18.79 -6.96
N LEU A 67 8.13 19.03 -5.98
CA LEU A 67 8.09 18.29 -4.72
C LEU A 67 7.83 16.79 -4.94
N LEU A 68 6.96 16.45 -5.90
CA LEU A 68 6.65 15.07 -6.26
C LEU A 68 7.85 14.37 -6.92
N ARG A 69 8.59 15.08 -7.78
CA ARG A 69 9.86 14.59 -8.36
C ARG A 69 10.89 14.33 -7.27
N ALA A 70 11.07 15.26 -6.33
CA ALA A 70 11.98 15.11 -5.19
C ALA A 70 11.60 13.90 -4.32
N LYS A 71 10.31 13.72 -4.02
CA LYS A 71 9.79 12.55 -3.29
C LYS A 71 10.14 11.25 -4.00
N ASN A 72 9.91 11.18 -5.30
CA ASN A 72 10.16 9.96 -6.09
C ASN A 72 11.66 9.64 -6.20
N ALA A 73 12.52 10.66 -6.32
CA ALA A 73 13.97 10.47 -6.26
C ALA A 73 14.43 9.94 -4.90
N ALA A 74 13.88 10.47 -3.80
CA ALA A 74 14.18 9.98 -2.46
C ALA A 74 13.72 8.52 -2.25
N LEU A 75 12.56 8.14 -2.78
CA LEU A 75 12.07 6.75 -2.74
C LEU A 75 12.98 5.80 -3.51
N ARG A 76 13.43 6.18 -4.71
CA ARG A 76 14.39 5.40 -5.49
C ARG A 76 15.71 5.20 -4.72
N ARG A 77 16.22 6.26 -4.08
CA ARG A 77 17.43 6.16 -3.25
C ARG A 77 17.24 5.28 -2.01
N ALA A 78 16.12 5.40 -1.31
CA ALA A 78 15.81 4.56 -0.16
C ALA A 78 15.65 3.08 -0.54
N SER A 79 15.26 2.79 -1.78
CA SER A 79 15.18 1.44 -2.32
C SER A 79 16.54 0.88 -2.76
N ALA A 80 17.41 1.72 -3.34
CA ALA A 80 18.75 1.32 -3.80
C ALA A 80 19.73 1.14 -2.62
N TYR A 81 19.62 2.01 -1.61
CA TYR A 81 20.47 2.00 -0.43
C TYR A 81 19.58 2.01 0.80
N PRO A 82 19.41 0.87 1.50
CA PRO A 82 18.55 0.76 2.67
C PRO A 82 19.20 1.43 3.90
N ALA A 83 19.49 2.73 3.81
CA ALA A 83 19.93 3.57 4.93
C ALA A 83 18.74 4.32 5.55
N ALA A 84 18.75 4.46 6.87
CA ALA A 84 17.68 5.08 7.64
C ALA A 84 17.42 6.53 7.20
N GLU A 85 18.47 7.26 6.84
CA GLU A 85 18.40 8.65 6.39
C GLU A 85 17.51 8.83 5.14
N TYR A 86 17.67 7.98 4.12
CA TYR A 86 16.87 8.07 2.90
C TYR A 86 15.40 7.77 3.17
N ARG A 87 15.11 6.84 4.08
CA ARG A 87 13.74 6.54 4.53
C ARG A 87 13.11 7.73 5.25
N ILE A 88 13.86 8.41 6.10
CA ILE A 88 13.41 9.61 6.82
C ILE A 88 13.11 10.73 5.82
N ARG A 89 14.03 11.00 4.89
CA ARG A 89 13.87 12.01 3.83
C ARG A 89 12.65 11.72 2.93
N ALA A 90 12.47 10.46 2.53
CA ALA A 90 11.31 10.06 1.73
C ALA A 90 9.98 10.25 2.49
N ARG A 91 9.93 9.86 3.77
CA ARG A 91 8.74 10.05 4.63
C ARG A 91 8.42 11.53 4.84
N ALA A 92 9.44 12.39 5.04
CA ALA A 92 9.25 13.83 5.16
C ALA A 92 8.66 14.44 3.88
N LEU A 93 9.20 14.08 2.71
CA LEU A 93 8.68 14.54 1.42
C LEU A 93 7.25 14.03 1.15
N GLN A 94 6.94 12.80 1.54
CA GLN A 94 5.60 12.24 1.41
C GLN A 94 4.56 13.01 2.25
N ARG A 95 4.91 13.42 3.47
CA ARG A 95 4.05 14.27 4.31
C ARG A 95 3.81 15.64 3.67
N ARG A 96 4.87 16.28 3.16
CA ARG A 96 4.78 17.59 2.48
C ARG A 96 3.89 17.53 1.24
N VAL A 97 4.04 16.51 0.40
CA VAL A 97 3.18 16.31 -0.78
C VAL A 97 1.71 16.16 -0.36
N ARG A 98 1.44 15.34 0.67
CA ARG A 98 0.08 15.13 1.15
C ARG A 98 -0.55 16.42 1.69
N ALA A 99 0.20 17.22 2.45
CA ALA A 99 -0.26 18.51 2.96
C ALA A 99 -0.60 19.47 1.82
N ARG A 100 0.28 19.65 0.83
CA ARG A 100 0.05 20.57 -0.30
C ARG A 100 -1.10 20.13 -1.22
N ILE A 101 -1.27 18.84 -1.45
CA ILE A 101 -2.43 18.33 -2.19
C ILE A 101 -3.72 18.60 -1.41
N GLN A 102 -3.69 18.44 -0.09
CA GLN A 102 -4.85 18.73 0.76
C GLN A 102 -5.22 20.22 0.73
N GLU A 103 -4.23 21.11 0.81
CA GLU A 103 -4.44 22.56 0.71
C GLU A 103 -5.09 22.93 -0.63
N ILE A 104 -4.58 22.43 -1.76
CA ILE A 104 -5.16 22.69 -3.09
C ILE A 104 -6.61 22.20 -3.17
N ARG A 105 -6.93 21.09 -2.48
CA ARG A 105 -8.29 20.55 -2.45
C ARG A 105 -9.24 21.32 -1.53
N ASN A 106 -8.71 22.01 -0.52
CA ASN A 106 -9.50 22.80 0.44
C ASN A 106 -9.70 24.26 -0.01
N VAL A 107 -8.89 24.76 -0.95
CA VAL A 107 -8.94 26.13 -1.48
C VAL A 107 -9.92 26.25 -2.67
N ASN A 108 -10.39 25.12 -3.21
CA ASN A 108 -11.40 25.02 -4.27
C ASN A 108 -12.71 24.48 -3.70
#